data_AF-A0A9P5X9K9-F1
#
_entry.id   AF-A0A9P5X9K9-F1
#
_cell.length_a   1.000
_cell.length_b   1.000
_cell.length_c   1.000
_cell.angle_alpha   90.00
_cell.angle_beta   90.00
_cell.angle_gamma   90.00
#
_symmetry.space_group_name_H-M   'P 1'
#
loop_
_entity.id
_entity.type
_entity.pdbx_description
1 polymer ?
#
loop_
_entity_poly.entity_id
_entity_poly.type
_entity_poly.pdbx_seq_one_letter_code
_entity_poly.pdbx_strand_id
1 'polypeptide(L)'
;MNHTPEQLMIGKRLRDLSASWIRSLRDTLQMFATLPPTHPNYPLPSDFPFSTTSLKEKIHWIEAVGSDAIPYRFNVRLEYYIDTSHDWSPAIWVVRSSAMSVLGRVEVDYRILADRESPLTISSDFVLEMMVQSLLREQPLRLSSRVTPNSNPVVYPGLVGNIEMFELRTLSGMLIMEVARRIVAIRRCSVCDHFLPPVGPSACIAHLLPL
;
A
#
# COMPACT_ATOMS: atom_id res chain seq x y z
N MET A 1 18.93 -18.60 1.72
CA MET A 1 18.58 -19.86 2.41
C MET A 1 17.43 -20.50 1.65
N ASN A 2 17.48 -21.80 1.36
CA ASN A 2 16.37 -22.49 0.70
C ASN A 2 15.30 -22.81 1.73
N HIS A 3 14.05 -22.42 1.46
CA HIS A 3 12.90 -22.71 2.33
C HIS A 3 12.49 -24.18 2.22
N THR A 4 12.08 -24.79 3.33
CA THR A 4 11.52 -26.15 3.31
C THR A 4 10.13 -26.15 2.67
N PRO A 5 9.64 -27.28 2.11
CA PRO A 5 8.28 -27.37 1.59
C PRO A 5 7.21 -27.01 2.61
N GLU A 6 7.43 -27.39 3.88
CA GLU A 6 6.56 -27.03 5.01
C GLU A 6 6.54 -25.51 5.24
N GLN A 7 7.70 -24.84 5.21
CA GLN A 7 7.76 -23.38 5.34
C GLN A 7 7.03 -22.67 4.20
N LEU A 8 7.12 -23.19 2.97
CA LEU A 8 6.40 -22.65 1.82
C LEU A 8 4.87 -22.82 1.99
N MET A 9 4.42 -23.99 2.45
CA MET A 9 3.01 -24.26 2.76
C MET A 9 2.50 -23.33 3.86
N ILE A 10 3.20 -23.23 4.99
CA ILE A 10 2.85 -22.34 6.11
C ILE A 10 2.75 -20.90 5.61
N GLY A 11 3.73 -20.44 4.81
CA GLY A 11 3.75 -19.08 4.30
C GLY A 11 2.57 -18.77 3.38
N LYS A 12 2.26 -19.68 2.45
CA LYS A 12 1.09 -19.54 1.57
C LYS A 12 -0.21 -19.52 2.38
N ARG A 13 -0.40 -20.49 3.28
CA ARG A 13 -1.61 -20.60 4.11
C ARG A 13 -1.81 -19.38 5.01
N LEU A 14 -0.73 -18.86 5.59
CA LEU A 14 -0.77 -17.63 6.38
C LEU A 14 -1.17 -16.42 5.55
N ARG A 15 -0.68 -16.28 4.32
CA ARG A 15 -1.08 -15.20 3.42
C ARG A 15 -2.57 -15.30 3.05
N ASP A 16 -3.05 -16.49 2.71
CA ASP A 16 -4.46 -16.72 2.36
C ASP A 16 -5.41 -16.39 3.52
N LEU A 17 -5.10 -16.88 4.73
CA LEU A 17 -5.88 -16.60 5.93
C LEU A 17 -5.80 -15.13 6.35
N SER A 18 -4.63 -14.50 6.23
CA SER A 18 -4.48 -13.07 6.48
C SER A 18 -5.28 -12.24 5.47
N ALA A 19 -5.29 -12.64 4.19
CA ALA A 19 -6.09 -11.95 3.17
C ALA A 19 -7.58 -12.07 3.47
N SER A 20 -8.04 -13.23 3.95
CA SER A 20 -9.42 -13.41 4.41
C SER A 20 -9.77 -12.50 5.60
N TRP A 21 -8.87 -12.37 6.57
CA TRP A 21 -9.05 -11.47 7.71
C TRP A 21 -9.16 -10.00 7.25
N ILE A 22 -8.25 -9.54 6.39
CA ILE A 22 -8.30 -8.16 5.87
C ILE A 22 -9.57 -7.91 5.05
N ARG A 23 -10.03 -8.88 4.23
CA ARG A 23 -11.32 -8.76 3.54
C ARG A 23 -12.49 -8.66 4.51
N SER A 24 -12.53 -9.49 5.55
CA SER A 24 -13.58 -9.42 6.56
C SER A 24 -13.62 -8.05 7.26
N LEU A 25 -12.46 -7.45 7.56
CA LEU A 25 -12.40 -6.08 8.06
C LEU A 25 -13.00 -5.09 7.06
N ARG A 26 -12.60 -5.18 5.79
CA ARG A 26 -13.12 -4.34 4.70
C ARG A 26 -14.64 -4.45 4.54
N ASP A 27 -15.17 -5.66 4.47
CA ASP A 27 -16.60 -5.94 4.33
C ASP A 27 -17.40 -5.41 5.53
N THR A 28 -16.85 -5.57 6.74
CA THR A 28 -17.46 -5.03 7.97
C THR A 28 -17.50 -3.51 7.96
N LEU A 29 -16.45 -2.85 7.46
CA LEU A 29 -16.42 -1.39 7.32
C LEU A 29 -17.43 -0.89 6.32
N GLN A 30 -17.62 -1.61 5.21
CA GLN A 30 -18.65 -1.29 4.22
C GLN A 30 -20.05 -1.44 4.83
N MET A 31 -20.27 -2.46 5.66
CA MET A 31 -21.52 -2.63 6.41
C MET A 31 -21.82 -1.45 7.35
N PHE A 32 -20.78 -0.87 7.97
CA PHE A 32 -20.89 0.26 8.88
C PHE A 32 -20.57 1.62 8.24
N ALA A 33 -20.51 1.73 6.90
CA ALA A 33 -20.07 2.95 6.22
C ALA A 33 -20.99 4.16 6.45
N THR A 34 -22.25 3.93 6.85
CA THR A 34 -23.22 4.97 7.20
C THR A 34 -23.05 5.48 8.63
N LEU A 35 -22.27 4.79 9.47
CA LEU A 35 -22.00 5.18 10.84
C LEU A 35 -20.73 6.05 10.92
N PRO A 36 -20.66 6.98 11.88
CA PRO A 36 -19.42 7.68 12.16
C PRO A 36 -18.28 6.70 12.52
N PRO A 37 -17.03 6.93 12.07
CA PRO A 37 -15.89 6.08 12.41
C PRO A 37 -15.58 5.96 13.90
N THR A 38 -16.12 6.87 14.72
CA THR A 38 -16.00 6.87 16.19
C THR A 38 -17.02 5.96 16.87
N HIS A 39 -17.90 5.29 16.12
CA HIS A 39 -18.93 4.43 16.68
C HIS A 39 -18.33 3.18 17.35
N PRO A 40 -18.83 2.71 18.50
CA PRO A 40 -18.28 1.55 19.23
C PRO A 40 -18.17 0.25 18.42
N ASN A 41 -19.03 0.07 17.42
CA ASN A 41 -19.04 -1.11 16.55
C ASN A 41 -18.09 -1.01 15.34
N TYR A 42 -17.40 0.13 15.16
CA TYR A 42 -16.46 0.28 14.06
C TYR A 42 -15.20 -0.55 14.36
N PRO A 43 -14.81 -1.51 13.48
CA PRO A 43 -13.76 -2.48 13.79
C PRO A 43 -12.34 -1.90 13.74
N LEU A 44 -12.19 -0.61 13.38
CA LEU A 44 -10.92 0.07 13.24
C LEU A 44 -10.81 1.27 14.19
N PRO A 45 -9.58 1.65 14.57
CA PRO A 45 -9.33 2.94 15.20
C PRO A 45 -9.91 4.09 14.37
N SER A 46 -10.41 5.11 15.05
CA SER A 46 -11.01 6.30 14.41
C SER A 46 -10.02 7.08 13.54
N ASP A 47 -8.71 6.89 13.74
CA ASP A 47 -7.61 7.52 13.01
C ASP A 47 -7.01 6.63 11.91
N PHE A 48 -7.56 5.43 11.67
CA PHE A 48 -7.16 4.60 10.53
C PHE A 48 -7.46 5.32 9.20
N PRO A 49 -6.57 5.28 8.19
CA PRO A 49 -5.41 4.39 8.01
C PRO A 49 -4.10 4.87 8.63
N PHE A 50 -4.07 5.99 9.34
CA PHE A 50 -2.84 6.57 9.87
C PHE A 50 -2.58 6.20 11.35
N SER A 51 -3.36 5.23 11.85
CA SER A 51 -3.27 4.78 13.23
C SER A 51 -1.93 4.11 13.52
N THR A 52 -1.24 4.60 14.54
CA THR A 52 0.00 3.96 15.04
C THR A 52 -0.29 2.70 15.87
N THR A 53 -1.55 2.43 16.18
CA THR A 53 -1.96 1.24 16.91
C THR A 53 -2.07 0.04 15.97
N SER A 54 -1.29 -1.00 16.22
CA SER A 54 -1.36 -2.23 15.42
C SER A 54 -2.68 -2.98 15.63
N LEU A 55 -3.32 -3.43 14.55
CA LEU A 55 -4.41 -4.40 14.63
C LEU A 55 -3.84 -5.81 14.72
N LYS A 56 -4.45 -6.69 15.52
CA LYS A 56 -3.94 -8.03 15.75
C LYS A 56 -5.02 -9.08 15.56
N GLU A 57 -4.63 -10.22 15.02
CA GLU A 57 -5.50 -11.39 14.83
C GLU A 57 -4.74 -12.68 15.17
N LYS A 58 -5.45 -13.68 15.69
CA LYS A 58 -4.88 -14.99 16.02
C LYS A 58 -5.30 -16.01 14.97
N ILE A 59 -4.40 -16.27 14.03
CA ILE A 59 -4.63 -17.27 12.98
C ILE A 59 -4.19 -18.63 13.48
N HIS A 60 -5.10 -19.61 13.40
CA HIS A 60 -4.80 -20.99 13.72
C HIS A 60 -5.50 -21.95 12.77
N TRP A 61 -4.86 -23.08 12.50
CA TRP A 61 -5.45 -24.17 11.73
C TRP A 61 -4.80 -25.50 12.13
N ILE A 62 -5.31 -26.60 11.59
CA ILE A 62 -4.81 -27.95 11.82
C ILE A 62 -4.55 -28.58 10.46
N GLU A 63 -3.36 -29.14 10.25
CA GLU A 63 -3.07 -29.98 9.08
C GLU A 63 -3.11 -31.45 9.49
N ALA A 64 -3.83 -32.26 8.71
CA ALA A 64 -3.83 -33.70 8.87
C ALA A 64 -2.74 -34.32 7.99
N VAL A 65 -1.79 -35.03 8.59
CA VAL A 65 -0.71 -35.74 7.89
C VAL A 65 -0.79 -37.21 8.31
N GLY A 66 -1.44 -38.02 7.49
CA GLY A 66 -1.71 -39.42 7.84
C GLY A 66 -2.68 -39.52 9.02
N SER A 67 -2.25 -40.16 10.11
CA SER A 67 -3.00 -40.27 11.37
C SER A 67 -2.80 -39.08 12.32
N ASP A 68 -1.84 -38.20 12.02
CA ASP A 68 -1.44 -37.14 12.93
C ASP A 68 -2.12 -35.81 12.55
N ALA A 69 -2.50 -35.04 13.57
CA ALA A 69 -3.06 -33.71 13.44
C ALA A 69 -2.07 -32.69 14.01
N ILE A 70 -1.49 -31.85 13.15
CA ILE A 70 -0.49 -30.86 13.54
C ILE A 70 -1.16 -29.48 13.68
N PRO A 71 -1.24 -28.92 14.90
CA PRO A 71 -1.82 -27.60 15.11
C PRO A 71 -0.82 -26.48 14.80
N TYR A 72 -1.25 -25.49 14.03
CA TYR A 72 -0.51 -24.29 13.70
C TYR A 72 -1.17 -23.07 14.33
N ARG A 73 -0.38 -22.20 14.97
CA ARG A 73 -0.87 -21.01 15.68
C ARG A 73 0.09 -19.84 15.49
N PHE A 74 -0.44 -18.72 14.98
CA PHE A 74 0.35 -17.54 14.69
C PHE A 74 -0.39 -16.27 15.09
N ASN A 75 0.35 -15.31 15.65
CA ASN A 75 -0.16 -13.96 15.83
C ASN A 75 0.16 -13.17 14.56
N VAL A 76 -0.85 -12.55 13.97
CA VAL A 76 -0.72 -11.68 12.81
C VAL A 76 -1.04 -10.25 13.23
N ARG A 77 -0.30 -9.29 12.68
CA ARG A 77 -0.47 -7.87 12.98
C ARG A 77 -0.45 -7.03 11.71
N LEU A 78 -1.38 -6.10 11.59
CA LEU A 78 -1.36 -5.00 10.63
C LEU A 78 -0.80 -3.76 11.33
N GLU A 79 0.28 -3.23 10.78
CA GLU A 79 1.02 -2.10 11.33
C GLU A 79 1.10 -0.98 10.30
N TYR A 80 1.10 0.25 10.78
CA TYR A 80 1.38 1.45 10.00
C TYR A 80 2.62 2.15 10.58
N TYR A 81 3.50 2.61 9.70
CA TYR A 81 4.58 3.50 10.05
C TYR A 81 4.93 4.42 8.89
N ILE A 82 5.42 5.61 9.23
CA ILE A 82 6.09 6.51 8.31
C ILE A 82 7.58 6.17 8.43
N ASP A 83 8.21 5.78 7.32
CA ASP A 83 9.67 5.73 7.31
C ASP A 83 10.15 7.17 7.56
N THR A 84 10.98 7.41 8.57
CA THR A 84 11.42 8.77 8.96
C THR A 84 12.86 9.04 8.56
N SER A 85 13.49 8.13 7.81
CA SER A 85 14.88 8.30 7.37
C SER A 85 15.07 9.49 6.43
N HIS A 86 14.01 9.91 5.73
CA HIS A 86 14.01 11.05 4.81
C HIS A 86 12.67 11.80 4.90
N ASP A 87 12.69 13.12 4.72
CA ASP A 87 11.49 14.00 4.79
C ASP A 87 10.37 13.64 3.79
N TRP A 88 10.64 12.72 2.87
CA TRP A 88 9.73 12.28 1.78
C TRP A 88 9.53 10.76 1.74
N SER A 89 9.88 10.09 2.83
CA SER A 89 9.77 8.65 2.98
C SER A 89 8.32 8.17 2.94
N PRO A 90 8.05 6.98 2.37
CA PRO A 90 6.68 6.51 2.15
C PRO A 90 5.94 6.21 3.46
N ALA A 91 4.63 6.36 3.41
CA ALA A 91 3.71 5.76 4.36
C ALA A 91 3.61 4.26 4.08
N ILE A 92 3.83 3.43 5.09
CA ILE A 92 3.95 1.98 4.92
C ILE A 92 2.95 1.27 5.82
N TRP A 93 2.14 0.41 5.22
CA TRP A 93 1.34 -0.59 5.91
C TRP A 93 1.96 -1.97 5.72
N VAL A 94 2.08 -2.74 6.80
CA VAL A 94 2.68 -4.07 6.75
C VAL A 94 1.84 -5.05 7.55
N VAL A 95 1.57 -6.22 6.96
CA VAL A 95 1.09 -7.39 7.70
C VAL A 95 2.28 -8.27 8.03
N ARG A 96 2.49 -8.56 9.32
CA ARG A 96 3.56 -9.44 9.82
C ARG A 96 2.96 -10.61 10.59
N SER A 97 3.67 -11.73 10.67
CA SER A 97 3.32 -12.81 11.62
C SER A 97 4.44 -13.07 12.62
N SER A 98 4.13 -13.81 13.68
CA SER A 98 5.14 -14.26 14.65
C SER A 98 6.18 -15.22 14.07
N ALA A 99 5.91 -15.83 12.91
CA ALA A 99 6.82 -16.76 12.24
C ALA A 99 7.45 -16.21 10.96
N MET A 100 6.86 -15.17 10.37
CA MET A 100 7.35 -14.54 9.15
C MET A 100 7.38 -13.03 9.31
N SER A 101 8.53 -12.44 9.01
CA SER A 101 8.77 -11.01 9.24
C SER A 101 7.80 -10.13 8.45
N VAL A 102 7.44 -10.47 7.21
CA VAL A 102 6.48 -9.73 6.36
C VAL A 102 5.66 -10.72 5.53
N LEU A 103 4.33 -10.61 5.62
CA LEU A 103 3.38 -11.35 4.79
C LEU A 103 2.86 -10.50 3.62
N GLY A 104 2.58 -9.21 3.88
CA GLY A 104 2.09 -8.25 2.90
C GLY A 104 2.57 -6.84 3.22
N ARG A 105 2.75 -6.02 2.20
CA ARG A 105 3.30 -4.65 2.34
C ARG A 105 2.70 -3.73 1.29
N VAL A 106 2.18 -2.60 1.74
CA VAL A 106 1.67 -1.53 0.89
C VAL A 106 2.41 -0.25 1.25
N GLU A 107 2.91 0.45 0.25
CA GLU A 107 3.55 1.74 0.39
C GLU A 107 2.79 2.81 -0.38
N VAL A 108 2.66 3.99 0.21
CA VAL A 108 2.16 5.17 -0.48
C VAL A 108 3.24 6.24 -0.40
N ASP A 109 3.61 6.76 -1.54
CA ASP A 109 4.52 7.90 -1.63
C ASP A 109 3.96 9.08 -0.84
N TYR A 110 4.77 9.64 0.07
CA TYR A 110 4.34 10.73 0.93
C TYR A 110 3.93 11.98 0.15
N ARG A 111 4.43 12.17 -1.08
CA ARG A 111 4.01 13.27 -1.95
C ARG A 111 2.51 13.23 -2.27
N ILE A 112 1.94 12.03 -2.35
CA ILE A 112 0.50 11.82 -2.57
C ILE A 112 -0.28 12.17 -1.30
N LEU A 113 0.27 11.88 -0.12
CA LEU A 113 -0.36 12.22 1.17
C LEU A 113 -0.29 13.72 1.50
N ALA A 114 0.83 14.36 1.16
CA ALA A 114 1.05 15.79 1.40
C ALA A 114 0.29 16.68 0.40
N ASP A 115 -0.19 16.11 -0.70
CA ASP A 115 -0.85 16.82 -1.77
C ASP A 115 -2.34 17.05 -1.49
N ARG A 116 -2.66 18.31 -1.18
CA ARG A 116 -4.02 18.78 -0.87
C ARG A 116 -4.95 18.77 -2.08
N GLU A 117 -4.41 18.74 -3.29
CA GLU A 117 -5.18 18.71 -4.55
C GLU A 117 -5.09 17.35 -5.23
N SER A 118 -4.63 16.32 -4.51
CA SER A 118 -4.55 14.96 -5.03
C SER A 118 -5.95 14.49 -5.44
N PRO A 119 -6.11 13.91 -6.65
CA PRO A 119 -7.37 13.28 -7.05
C PRO A 119 -7.61 11.97 -6.27
N LEU A 120 -6.62 11.50 -5.50
CA LEU A 120 -6.70 10.32 -4.67
C LEU A 120 -6.90 10.68 -3.21
N THR A 121 -7.89 10.06 -2.59
CA THR A 121 -8.03 10.03 -1.13
C THR A 121 -7.57 8.66 -0.63
N ILE A 122 -6.59 8.63 0.27
CA ILE A 122 -6.13 7.39 0.90
C ILE A 122 -7.11 7.01 2.01
N SER A 123 -8.11 6.21 1.65
CA SER A 123 -9.16 5.72 2.55
C SER A 123 -8.78 4.38 3.19
N SER A 124 -9.55 3.99 4.20
CA SER A 124 -9.45 2.66 4.80
C SER A 124 -9.68 1.55 3.76
N ASP A 125 -10.71 1.68 2.92
CA ASP A 125 -11.04 0.75 1.85
C ASP A 125 -9.87 0.57 0.88
N PHE A 126 -9.24 1.67 0.47
CA PHE A 126 -8.08 1.64 -0.41
C PHE A 126 -6.92 0.84 0.19
N VAL A 127 -6.52 1.17 1.42
CA VAL A 127 -5.37 0.51 2.08
C VAL A 127 -5.64 -0.99 2.29
N LEU A 128 -6.84 -1.35 2.74
CA LEU A 128 -7.20 -2.75 2.98
C LEU A 128 -7.26 -3.55 1.66
N GLU A 129 -7.83 -2.99 0.60
CA GLU A 129 -7.86 -3.65 -0.71
C GLU A 129 -6.44 -3.84 -1.26
N MET A 130 -5.58 -2.82 -1.18
CA MET A 130 -4.18 -2.96 -1.60
C MET A 130 -3.42 -4.00 -0.77
N MET A 131 -3.73 -4.11 0.52
CA MET A 131 -3.13 -5.11 1.39
C MET A 131 -3.56 -6.53 1.00
N VAL A 132 -4.85 -6.73 0.69
CA VAL A 132 -5.35 -8.01 0.14
C VAL A 132 -4.60 -8.35 -1.14
N GLN A 133 -4.48 -7.40 -2.07
CA GLN A 133 -3.74 -7.61 -3.32
C GLN A 133 -2.27 -7.96 -3.08
N SER A 134 -1.61 -7.29 -2.12
CA SER A 134 -0.22 -7.59 -1.75
C SER A 134 -0.07 -9.02 -1.22
N LEU A 135 -0.98 -9.46 -0.34
CA LEU A 135 -0.97 -10.79 0.24
C LEU A 135 -1.17 -11.89 -0.82
N LEU A 136 -2.14 -11.71 -1.72
CA LEU A 136 -2.45 -12.71 -2.76
C LEU A 136 -1.39 -12.80 -3.85
N ARG A 137 -0.76 -11.67 -4.20
CA ARG A 137 0.32 -11.61 -5.20
C ARG A 137 1.68 -12.01 -4.63
N GLU A 138 1.77 -12.15 -3.31
CA GLU A 138 3.02 -12.38 -2.58
C GLU A 138 4.09 -11.31 -2.90
N GLN A 139 3.66 -10.10 -3.21
CA GLN A 139 4.53 -9.00 -3.62
C GLN A 139 4.14 -7.71 -2.90
N PRO A 140 5.12 -6.94 -2.41
CA PRO A 140 4.87 -5.60 -1.92
C PRO A 140 4.36 -4.68 -3.04
N LEU A 141 3.40 -3.84 -2.70
CA LEU A 141 2.80 -2.87 -3.61
C LEU A 141 3.19 -1.44 -3.21
N ARG A 142 3.35 -0.57 -4.20
CA ARG A 142 3.64 0.85 -4.01
C ARG A 142 2.71 1.68 -4.89
N LEU A 143 1.99 2.61 -4.26
CA LEU A 143 1.32 3.72 -4.93
C LEU A 143 2.32 4.87 -5.05
N SER A 144 2.57 5.30 -6.28
CA SER A 144 3.47 6.41 -6.59
C SER A 144 2.91 7.21 -7.75
N SER A 145 3.43 8.41 -7.99
CA SER A 145 3.08 9.19 -9.18
C SER A 145 4.28 9.39 -10.10
N ARG A 146 4.00 9.45 -11.41
CA ARG A 146 4.96 9.86 -12.43
C ARG A 146 4.36 10.94 -13.31
N VAL A 147 5.20 11.84 -13.81
CA VAL A 147 4.79 12.93 -14.70
C VAL A 147 5.34 12.70 -16.08
N THR A 148 4.48 12.81 -17.10
CA THR A 148 4.86 12.71 -18.51
C THR A 148 4.39 13.92 -19.30
N PRO A 149 5.09 14.32 -20.37
CA PRO A 149 4.59 15.34 -21.29
C PRO A 149 3.19 15.00 -21.81
N ASN A 150 2.30 15.98 -21.90
CA ASN A 150 1.06 15.82 -22.65
C ASN A 150 1.40 15.83 -24.14
N SER A 151 1.50 14.66 -24.76
CA SER A 151 1.79 14.51 -26.19
C SER A 151 0.56 14.64 -27.09
N ASN A 152 -0.65 14.79 -26.53
CA ASN A 152 -1.89 14.82 -27.30
C ASN A 152 -2.72 16.10 -27.06
N PRO A 153 -2.46 17.17 -27.82
CA PRO A 153 -3.21 18.42 -27.73
C PRO A 153 -4.65 18.34 -28.27
N VAL A 154 -5.03 17.24 -28.93
CA VAL A 154 -6.35 17.07 -29.58
C VAL A 154 -7.46 16.77 -28.55
N VAL A 155 -7.13 16.11 -27.44
CA VAL A 155 -8.11 15.75 -26.40
C VAL A 155 -8.34 16.91 -25.42
N TYR A 156 -7.36 17.81 -25.26
CA TYR A 156 -7.41 18.95 -24.33
C TYR A 156 -6.92 20.23 -25.01
N PRO A 157 -7.68 20.78 -25.97
CA PRO A 157 -7.28 22.00 -26.67
C PRO A 157 -7.13 23.16 -25.67
N GLY A 158 -5.93 23.74 -25.59
CA GLY A 158 -5.60 24.89 -24.73
C GLY A 158 -4.97 24.56 -23.38
N LEU A 159 -4.86 23.29 -22.99
CA LEU A 159 -4.16 22.88 -21.76
C LEU A 159 -2.67 22.64 -22.01
N VAL A 160 -1.88 23.70 -21.83
CA VAL A 160 -0.40 23.62 -21.75
C VAL A 160 -0.04 23.02 -20.39
N GLY A 161 0.12 21.70 -20.32
CA GLY A 161 0.46 21.01 -19.07
C GLY A 161 1.01 19.61 -19.29
N ASN A 162 1.66 19.06 -18.27
CA ASN A 162 2.05 17.65 -18.23
C ASN A 162 0.92 16.82 -17.61
N ILE A 163 0.98 15.51 -17.79
CA ILE A 163 0.06 14.56 -17.15
C ILE A 163 0.78 13.90 -15.99
N GLU A 164 0.26 14.06 -14.78
CA GLU A 164 0.63 13.24 -13.65
C GLU A 164 -0.28 12.01 -13.60
N MET A 165 0.32 10.82 -13.60
CA MET A 165 -0.37 9.54 -13.45
C MET A 165 -0.03 8.97 -12.08
N PHE A 166 -1.07 8.58 -11.35
CA PHE A 166 -0.95 7.87 -10.09
C PHE A 166 -1.08 6.37 -10.36
N GLU A 167 -0.06 5.62 -9.99
CA GLU A 167 0.11 4.24 -10.42
C GLU A 167 0.40 3.35 -9.24
N LEU A 168 -0.30 2.22 -9.21
CA LEU A 168 0.00 1.11 -8.34
C LEU A 168 0.98 0.18 -9.06
N ARG A 169 2.13 -0.03 -8.44
CA ARG A 169 3.20 -0.87 -8.98
C ARG A 169 3.66 -1.89 -7.94
N THR A 170 4.27 -2.97 -8.40
CA THR A 170 5.10 -3.82 -7.55
C THR A 170 6.39 -3.07 -7.20
N LEU A 171 7.10 -3.47 -6.14
CA LEU A 171 8.42 -2.88 -5.85
C LEU A 171 9.48 -3.16 -6.93
N SER A 172 9.27 -4.18 -7.78
CA SER A 172 10.10 -4.42 -8.97
C SER A 172 9.78 -3.47 -10.13
N GLY A 173 8.80 -2.57 -9.98
CA GLY A 173 8.44 -1.56 -10.97
C GLY A 173 7.36 -2.00 -11.97
N MET A 174 6.84 -3.22 -11.87
CA MET A 174 5.76 -3.69 -12.76
C MET A 174 4.46 -2.91 -12.47
N LEU A 175 3.85 -2.36 -13.53
CA LEU A 175 2.56 -1.68 -13.41
C LEU A 175 1.44 -2.69 -13.15
N ILE A 176 0.67 -2.45 -12.08
CA ILE A 176 -0.55 -3.21 -11.80
C ILE A 176 -1.75 -2.46 -12.38
N MET A 177 -1.89 -1.19 -12.05
CA MET A 177 -2.95 -0.33 -12.59
C MET A 177 -2.61 1.15 -12.46
N GLU A 178 -3.19 1.96 -13.33
CA GLU A 178 -3.33 3.39 -13.12
C GLU A 178 -4.58 3.64 -12.27
N VAL A 179 -4.45 4.44 -11.21
CA VAL A 179 -5.52 4.72 -10.24
C VAL A 179 -6.20 6.05 -10.55
N ALA A 180 -5.43 7.04 -10.98
CA ALA A 180 -5.94 8.34 -11.39
C ALA A 180 -4.93 9.08 -12.28
N ARG A 181 -5.38 10.18 -12.88
CA ARG A 181 -4.51 11.13 -13.57
C ARG A 181 -5.02 12.56 -13.36
N ARG A 182 -4.12 13.54 -13.46
CA ARG A 182 -4.49 14.96 -13.55
C ARG A 182 -3.52 15.72 -14.44
N ILE A 183 -3.92 16.91 -14.86
CA ILE A 183 -3.05 17.84 -15.59
C ILE A 183 -2.30 18.68 -14.56
N VAL A 184 -1.00 18.82 -14.73
CA VAL A 184 -0.12 19.57 -13.83
C VAL A 184 0.77 20.54 -14.61
N ALA A 185 1.15 21.63 -13.94
CA ALA A 185 2.16 22.55 -14.47
C ALA A 185 3.53 21.85 -14.59
N ILE A 186 4.39 22.40 -15.46
CA ILE A 186 5.74 21.88 -15.64
C ILE A 186 6.56 22.15 -14.37
N ARG A 187 7.05 21.07 -13.77
CA ARG A 187 8.10 21.12 -12.76
C ARG A 187 9.22 20.17 -13.15
N ARG A 188 10.46 20.61 -13.00
CA ARG A 188 11.65 19.83 -13.36
C ARG A 188 12.62 19.74 -12.19
N CYS A 189 13.36 18.63 -12.17
CA CYS A 189 14.47 18.45 -11.27
C CYS A 189 15.52 19.51 -11.54
N SER A 190 15.96 20.20 -10.50
CA SER A 190 17.01 21.22 -10.55
C SER A 190 18.40 20.71 -10.98
N VAL A 191 18.59 19.39 -11.09
CA VAL A 191 19.88 18.73 -11.38
C VAL A 191 19.88 18.05 -12.75
N CYS A 192 18.80 17.35 -13.12
CA CYS A 192 18.75 16.53 -14.34
C CYS A 192 17.55 16.80 -15.25
N ASP A 193 16.80 17.89 -15.01
CA ASP A 193 15.62 18.29 -15.78
C ASP A 193 14.47 17.27 -15.85
N HIS A 194 14.56 16.16 -15.12
CA HIS A 194 13.50 15.15 -15.04
C HIS A 194 12.19 15.75 -14.54
N PHE A 195 11.05 15.37 -15.12
CA PHE A 195 9.75 15.87 -14.70
C PHE A 195 9.42 15.43 -13.27
N LEU A 196 9.00 16.39 -12.45
CA LEU A 196 8.65 16.16 -11.05
C LEU A 196 7.14 16.31 -10.84
N PRO A 197 6.56 15.55 -9.89
CA PRO A 197 5.25 15.85 -9.34
C PRO A 197 5.15 17.30 -8.82
N PRO A 198 3.93 17.87 -8.80
CA PRO A 198 3.73 19.25 -8.35
C PRO A 198 4.11 19.44 -6.87
N VAL A 199 3.94 18.40 -6.05
CA VAL A 199 4.31 18.40 -4.63
C VAL A 199 5.60 17.63 -4.42
N GLY A 200 6.46 18.12 -3.52
CA GLY A 200 7.71 17.46 -3.14
C GLY A 200 8.94 18.36 -3.23
N PRO A 201 10.15 17.80 -3.13
CA PRO A 201 11.42 18.51 -3.24
C PRO A 201 11.75 18.93 -4.69
N SER A 202 12.64 19.91 -4.87
CA SER A 202 13.07 20.43 -6.18
C SER A 202 14.09 19.55 -6.91
N ALA A 203 14.48 18.43 -6.32
CA ALA A 203 15.33 17.40 -6.92
C ALA A 203 14.56 16.08 -7.00
N CYS A 204 14.92 15.22 -7.96
CA CYS A 204 14.32 13.88 -8.06
C CYS A 204 14.89 12.93 -7.00
N ILE A 205 14.19 11.83 -6.74
CA ILE A 205 14.56 10.88 -5.68
C ILE A 205 15.98 10.32 -5.84
N ALA A 206 16.45 10.16 -7.09
CA ALA A 206 17.80 9.71 -7.41
C ALA A 206 18.90 10.70 -6.97
N HIS A 207 18.55 11.96 -6.76
CA HIS A 207 19.46 13.01 -6.27
C HIS A 207 19.20 13.39 -4.80
N LEU A 208 18.22 12.77 -4.14
CA LEU A 208 17.86 13.06 -2.75
C LEU A 208 18.29 11.97 -1.78
N LEU A 209 18.32 10.73 -2.23
CA LEU A 209 18.84 9.62 -1.44
C LEU A 209 20.36 9.55 -1.67
N PRO A 210 21.20 9.69 -0.63
CA PRO A 210 22.61 9.33 -0.76
C PRO A 210 22.69 7.84 -1.09
N LEU A 211 23.48 7.48 -2.10
CA LEU A 211 23.81 6.09 -2.43
C LEU A 211 24.47 5.37 -1.25
#